data_AF-A0A7V5APC9-F1
#
_entry.id   AF-A0A7V5APC9-F1
#
_cell.length_a   1.000
_cell.length_b   1.000
_cell.length_c   1.000
_cell.angle_alpha   90.00
_cell.angle_beta   90.00
_cell.angle_gamma   90.00
#
_symmetry.space_group_name_H-M   'P 1'
#
loop_
_entity.id
_entity.type
_entity.pdbx_description
1 polymer ?
#
loop_
_entity_poly.entity_id
_entity_poly.type
_entity_poly.pdbx_seq_one_letter_code
_entity_poly.pdbx_strand_id
1 'polypeptide(L)' 'MKIVITSEGGELSSAVDPRFGRCRKFVFYDTDARKVVEVVENPAAQAAGGAGNSG' A
#
# COMPACT_ATOMS: atom_id res chain seq x y z
N MET A 1 -5.60 15.54 7.55
CA MET A 1 -4.35 15.12 6.91
C MET A 1 -4.58 13.70 6.38
N LYS A 2 -4.06 13.39 5.19
CA LYS A 2 -4.17 12.04 4.61
C LYS A 2 -2.79 11.39 4.61
N ILE A 3 -2.73 10.15 5.09
CA ILE A 3 -1.52 9.33 5.09
C ILE A 3 -1.76 8.06 4.29
N VAL A 4 -0.68 7.49 3.75
CA VAL A 4 -0.70 6.21 3.03
C VAL A 4 0.06 5.19 3.84
N ILE A 5 -0.55 4.02 4.03
CA ILE A 5 0.00 2.90 4.79
C ILE A 5 0.08 1.70 3.85
N THR A 6 1.22 1.01 3.85
CA THR A 6 1.38 -0.26 3.14
C THR A 6 0.79 -1.38 3.97
N SER A 7 -0.05 -2.23 3.38
CA SER A 7 -0.77 -3.26 4.11
C SER A 7 -0.84 -4.57 3.33
N GLU A 8 -0.83 -5.67 4.06
CA GLU A 8 -1.09 -6.99 3.50
C GLU A 8 -2.59 -7.23 3.24
N GLY A 9 -3.47 -6.40 3.82
CA GLY A 9 -4.93 -6.47 3.72
C GLY A 9 -5.60 -5.09 3.62
N GLY A 10 -6.93 -5.06 3.54
CA GLY A 10 -7.70 -3.81 3.35
C GLY A 10 -8.19 -3.15 4.65
N GLU A 11 -8.05 -3.83 5.78
CA GLU A 11 -8.56 -3.37 7.07
C GLU A 11 -7.45 -2.74 7.91
N LEU A 12 -7.81 -1.83 8.82
CA LEU A 12 -6.84 -1.21 9.75
C LEU A 12 -6.20 -2.22 10.73
N SER A 13 -6.85 -3.37 10.93
CA SER A 13 -6.34 -4.50 11.70
C SER A 13 -5.38 -5.41 10.91
N SER A 14 -5.25 -5.19 9.59
CA SER A 14 -4.36 -5.98 8.75
C SER A 14 -2.90 -5.67 9.07
N ALA A 15 -2.02 -6.66 8.89
CA ALA A 15 -0.59 -6.47 9.08
C ALA A 15 -0.02 -5.44 8.07
N VAL A 16 0.92 -4.62 8.53
CA VAL A 16 1.67 -3.70 7.67
C VAL A 16 2.57 -4.50 6.74
N ASP A 17 2.54 -4.21 5.43
CA ASP A 17 3.47 -4.83 4.49
C ASP A 17 4.81 -4.06 4.52
N PRO A 18 5.92 -4.69 4.91
CA PRO A 18 7.22 -4.02 5.03
C PRO A 18 7.81 -3.61 3.66
N ARG A 19 7.31 -4.15 2.56
CA ARG A 19 7.83 -3.88 1.21
C ARG A 19 7.07 -2.71 0.62
N PHE A 20 7.61 -1.50 0.65
CA PHE A 20 6.86 -0.34 0.14
C PHE A 20 6.53 -0.44 -1.37
N GLY A 21 7.53 -0.64 -2.22
CA GLY A 21 7.31 -0.68 -3.68
C GLY A 21 6.55 -1.91 -4.19
N ARG A 22 6.49 -2.98 -3.38
CA ARG A 22 5.82 -4.26 -3.72
C ARG A 22 4.80 -4.66 -2.65
N CYS A 23 4.28 -3.69 -1.92
CA CYS A 23 3.27 -3.98 -0.92
C CYS A 23 2.06 -4.56 -1.63
N ARG A 24 1.25 -5.39 -0.96
CA ARG A 24 0.02 -5.87 -1.59
C ARG A 24 -0.97 -4.74 -1.83
N LYS A 25 -1.15 -3.86 -0.85
CA LYS A 25 -2.17 -2.80 -0.88
C LYS A 25 -1.64 -1.49 -0.29
N PHE A 26 -2.17 -0.39 -0.81
CA PHE A 26 -2.05 0.94 -0.23
C PHE A 26 -3.37 1.31 0.45
N VAL A 27 -3.30 1.63 1.74
CA VAL A 27 -4.45 2.08 2.53
C VAL A 27 -4.31 3.58 2.75
N PHE A 28 -5.26 4.34 2.22
CA PHE A 28 -5.36 5.77 2.45
C PHE A 28 -6.20 6.01 3.70
N TYR A 29 -5.60 6.66 4.69
CA TYR A 29 -6.23 6.96 5.96
C TYR A 29 -6.30 8.47 6.19
N ASP A 30 -7.49 8.96 6.54
CA ASP A 30 -7.68 10.34 6.95
C ASP A 30 -7.55 10.44 8.47
N THR A 31 -6.51 11.11 8.94
CA THR A 31 -6.22 11.25 10.37
C THR A 31 -7.15 12.22 11.08
N ASP A 32 -7.78 13.14 10.34
CA ASP A 32 -8.69 14.13 10.92
C ASP A 32 -10.07 13.49 11.10
N ALA A 33 -10.54 12.77 10.07
CA ALA A 33 -11.79 12.01 10.12
C ALA A 33 -11.65 10.64 10.82
N ARG A 34 -10.42 10.23 11.14
CA ARG A 34 -10.04 8.95 11.78
C ARG A 34 -10.62 7.72 11.07
N LYS A 35 -10.56 7.69 9.74
CA LYS A 35 -11.13 6.61 8.94
C LYS A 35 -10.29 6.24 7.73
N VAL A 36 -10.40 4.98 7.31
CA VAL A 36 -9.95 4.54 6.00
C VAL A 36 -10.84 5.19 4.96
N VAL A 37 -10.23 5.83 3.96
CA VAL A 37 -10.96 6.47 2.86
C VAL A 37 -10.88 5.67 1.58
N GLU A 38 -9.78 4.94 1.36
CA GLU A 38 -9.56 4.16 0.14
C GLU A 38 -8.55 3.05 0.38
N VAL A 39 -8.75 1.92 -0.31
CA VAL A 39 -7.80 0.80 -0.35
C VAL A 39 -7.55 0.46 -1.80
N VAL A 40 -6.29 0.54 -2.22
CA VAL A 40 -5.88 0.30 -3.61
C VAL A 40 -4.94 -0.90 -3.64
N GLU A 41 -5.19 -1.86 -4.54
CA GLU A 41 -4.26 -2.96 -4.77
C GLU A 41 -3.07 -2.48 -5.59
N ASN A 42 -1.86 -2.89 -5.21
CA ASN A 42 -0.66 -2.51 -5.94
C ASN A 42 -0.43 -3.48 -7.12
N PRO A 43 -0.59 -3.06 -8.38
CA PRO A 43 -0.35 -3.94 -9.52
C PRO A 43 1.12 -4.40 -9.60
N ALA A 44 2.05 -3.65 -9.02
CA ALA A 44 3.45 -4.01 -8.94
C ALA A 44 3.76 -5.03 -7.83
N ALA A 45 2.79 -5.44 -7.01
CA ALA A 45 2.98 -6.45 -5.96
C ALA A 45 3.50 -7.79 -6.51
N GLN A 46 3.11 -8.13 -7.74
CA GLN A 46 3.52 -9.34 -8.46
C GLN A 46 4.59 -9.07 -9.53
N ALA A 47 5.10 -7.85 -9.63
CA ALA A 47 6.13 -7.54 -10.62
C ALA A 47 7.43 -8.28 -10.28
N ALA A 48 7.90 -9.11 -11.20
CA ALA A 48 9.13 -9.89 -11.05
C ALA A 48 10.41 -9.03 -11.11
N GLY A 49 10.33 -7.82 -11.68
CA GLY A 49 11.46 -6.90 -11.86
C GLY A 49 11.20 -5.50 -11.29
N GLY A 50 12.26 -4.74 -11.03
CA GLY A 50 12.17 -3.30 -10.77
C GLY A 50 12.31 -2.49 -12.06
N ALA A 51 12.10 -1.17 -11.99
CA ALA A 51 12.45 -0.23 -13.07
C ALA A 51 13.97 -0.03 -13.20
N GLY A 52 14.74 -1.13 -13.14
CA GLY A 52 16.10 -1.14 -13.63
C GLY A 52 16.00 -1.19 -15.15
N ASN A 53 16.44 -0.13 -15.79
CA ASN A 53 16.79 -0.11 -17.21
C ASN A 53 17.51 -1.42 -17.55
N SER A 54 16.81 -2.31 -18.24
CA SER A 54 17.39 -3.46 -18.92
C SER A 54 18.34 -2.90 -19.97
N GLY A 55 19.61 -2.75 -19.57
CA GLY A 55 20.72 -2.47 -20.48
C GLY A 55 21.04 -3.67 -21.35
#